data_AF-A0A851QQZ0-F1
#
_entry.id   AF-A0A851QQZ0-F1
#
_cell.length_a   1.000
_cell.length_b   1.000
_cell.length_c   1.000
_cell.angle_alpha   90.00
_cell.angle_beta   90.00
_cell.angle_gamma   90.00
#
_symmetry.space_group_name_H-M   'P 1'
#
loop_
_entity.id
_entity.type
_entity.pdbx_description
1 polymer ?
#
loop_
_entity_poly.entity_id
_entity_poly.type
_entity_poly.pdbx_seq_one_letter_code
_entity_poly.pdbx_strand_id
1 'polypeptide(L)'
;ASLGSGGEPRALPVTTMELNTLNSKLNAAMRNRNKEAVLELLEQGADVNSKAEWGWTPLQTAVRTGEKDLVQLLLDRGASLHARKDNGGTAFTEAGVAGNVEILELLLERGSDINDQDINGFTAFMEAAWHGKEEALRFLYSRGAEVNLRRQTSEEKAKLHKGGATALMDACRERHFSLVKILVQEMGADVNIRDNKDRNALIHALKKGPSKKRYKSAVSIVHFLLEQGVDMKSKDECGKTALILAVEMESLELVTALLEKGEIDIDDADEEGNTALMVAVKKDDCNIAELLCEKGARTDIGNLMEVAMIHRYHSMENLLLEHNANFVPKTPREWEPNSKRWGAQLKNLDRMDRPMIGKLKIFPYIQQKIQDDIYLGLHGGTEVAVRITHSAEGNKEKEFFEKCSHCEHLLKLFQTEKEKAYMYFCFPLWEKNLQEHLQDPEGQKDYKAALKMIFQALRELHSLGFAHQDLQPENFVIDLGGKIYLADFGNKRKSIEGQEELVNDVSLQALGRLVLCVLTGGRKQVGIKDLAPDSPDYSEALDLVESLCSHDERGLEGLSKHPYFWSNQR
;
A
#
# COMPACT_ATOMS: atom_id res chain seq x y z
N ALA A 1 -80.79 17.22 11.23
CA ALA A 1 -79.99 17.93 10.22
C ALA A 1 -78.78 18.54 10.90
N SER A 2 -77.60 17.93 10.75
CA SER A 2 -76.33 18.54 11.13
C SER A 2 -75.16 17.82 10.45
N LEU A 3 -74.53 18.56 9.54
CA LEU A 3 -73.10 18.68 9.26
C LEU A 3 -72.35 17.42 8.79
N GLY A 4 -72.03 17.43 7.50
CA GLY A 4 -70.87 16.75 6.96
C GLY A 4 -69.61 17.61 7.15
N SER A 5 -68.49 16.93 7.42
CA SER A 5 -67.13 17.41 7.20
C SER A 5 -66.32 16.25 6.64
N GLY A 6 -65.82 16.41 5.42
CA GLY A 6 -65.01 15.40 4.72
C GLY A 6 -63.71 15.11 5.46
N GLY A 7 -63.44 13.82 5.69
CA GLY A 7 -62.13 13.35 6.08
C GLY A 7 -61.29 13.11 4.83
N GLU A 8 -60.14 13.79 4.73
CA GLU A 8 -59.08 13.47 3.78
C GLU A 8 -58.62 12.00 3.95
N PRO A 9 -58.21 11.32 2.87
CA PRO A 9 -57.69 9.97 2.97
C PRO A 9 -56.34 9.98 3.71
N ARG A 10 -56.32 9.42 4.93
CA ARG A 10 -55.08 9.08 5.64
C ARG A 10 -54.28 8.07 4.82
N ALA A 11 -53.15 8.50 4.26
CA ALA A 11 -52.16 7.62 3.67
C ALA A 11 -51.71 6.56 4.70
N LEU A 12 -51.78 5.29 4.31
CA LEU A 12 -51.26 4.17 5.09
C LEU A 12 -49.73 4.31 5.24
N PRO A 13 -49.14 3.97 6.40
CA PRO A 13 -47.70 4.07 6.59
C PRO A 13 -46.97 3.07 5.68
N VAL A 14 -46.12 3.59 4.80
CA VAL A 14 -45.26 2.84 3.89
C VAL A 14 -44.35 1.91 4.71
N THR A 15 -44.28 0.63 4.34
CA THR A 15 -43.38 -0.32 5.04
C THR A 15 -41.92 0.02 4.74
N THR A 16 -41.00 -0.31 5.64
CA THR A 16 -39.55 -0.06 5.46
C THR A 16 -38.99 -0.70 4.18
N MET A 17 -39.52 -1.84 3.75
CA MET A 17 -39.13 -2.51 2.50
C MET A 17 -39.65 -1.78 1.26
N GLU A 18 -40.87 -1.23 1.30
CA GLU A 18 -41.43 -0.41 0.23
C GLU A 18 -40.69 0.93 0.11
N LEU A 19 -40.32 1.57 1.24
CA LEU A 19 -39.55 2.81 1.24
C LEU A 19 -38.15 2.62 0.65
N ASN A 20 -37.45 1.54 1.01
CA ASN A 20 -36.15 1.21 0.41
C ASN A 20 -36.25 0.98 -1.10
N THR A 21 -37.35 0.38 -1.56
CA THR A 21 -37.62 0.18 -2.98
C THR A 21 -37.88 1.50 -3.70
N LEU A 22 -38.69 2.39 -3.11
CA LEU A 22 -38.95 3.74 -3.63
C LEU A 22 -37.67 4.58 -3.70
N ASN A 23 -36.84 4.55 -2.66
CA ASN A 23 -35.56 5.25 -2.62
C ASN A 23 -34.59 4.74 -3.69
N SER A 24 -34.52 3.43 -3.90
CA SER A 24 -33.70 2.83 -4.96
C SER A 24 -34.17 3.28 -6.36
N LYS A 25 -35.49 3.29 -6.60
CA LYS A 25 -36.09 3.80 -7.83
C LYS A 25 -35.83 5.29 -8.03
N LEU A 26 -35.93 6.10 -6.98
CA LEU A 26 -35.64 7.53 -7.02
C LEU A 26 -34.20 7.76 -7.46
N ASN A 27 -33.25 7.06 -6.84
CA ASN A 27 -31.84 7.14 -7.20
C ASN A 27 -31.57 6.72 -8.66
N ALA A 28 -32.28 5.71 -9.17
CA ALA A 28 -32.19 5.34 -10.59
C ALA A 28 -32.76 6.43 -11.51
N ALA A 29 -33.92 7.00 -11.18
CA ALA A 29 -34.55 8.08 -11.93
C ALA A 29 -33.66 9.33 -11.99
N MET A 30 -33.03 9.68 -10.86
CA MET A 30 -32.05 10.77 -10.74
C MET A 30 -30.84 10.57 -11.68
N ARG A 31 -30.26 9.37 -11.71
CA ARG A 31 -29.14 9.05 -12.62
C ARG A 31 -29.54 9.10 -14.08
N ASN A 32 -30.76 8.71 -14.39
CA ASN A 32 -31.32 8.70 -15.74
C ASN A 32 -31.90 10.07 -16.18
N ARG A 33 -31.85 11.09 -15.30
CA ARG A 33 -32.36 12.45 -15.59
C ARG A 33 -33.84 12.47 -15.98
N ASN A 34 -34.64 11.54 -15.44
CA ASN A 34 -36.06 11.44 -15.72
C ASN A 34 -36.86 12.26 -14.70
N LYS A 35 -37.13 13.53 -15.02
CA LYS A 35 -37.78 14.49 -14.12
C LYS A 35 -39.20 14.04 -13.74
N GLU A 36 -39.96 13.49 -14.68
CA GLU A 36 -41.32 12.99 -14.46
C GLU A 36 -41.32 11.85 -13.44
N ALA A 37 -40.42 10.87 -13.61
CA ALA A 37 -40.29 9.76 -12.68
C ALA A 37 -39.82 10.23 -11.29
N VAL A 38 -38.93 11.24 -11.21
CA VAL A 38 -38.52 11.82 -9.93
C VAL A 38 -39.72 12.45 -9.20
N LEU A 39 -40.53 13.24 -9.90
CA LEU A 39 -41.74 13.85 -9.32
C LEU A 39 -42.72 12.79 -8.80
N GLU A 40 -43.02 11.79 -9.62
CA GLU A 40 -43.93 10.69 -9.27
C GLU A 40 -43.44 9.93 -8.03
N LEU A 41 -42.14 9.61 -7.98
CA LEU A 41 -41.56 8.86 -6.86
C LEU A 41 -41.54 9.67 -5.56
N LEU A 42 -41.29 10.98 -5.62
CA LEU A 42 -41.40 11.86 -4.45
C LEU A 42 -42.85 11.99 -3.96
N GLU A 43 -43.82 12.03 -4.88
CA GLU A 43 -45.26 12.03 -4.52
C GLU A 43 -45.72 10.69 -3.92
N GLN A 44 -45.10 9.58 -4.32
CA GLN A 44 -45.28 8.25 -3.71
C GLN A 44 -44.60 8.10 -2.34
N GLY A 45 -43.92 9.14 -1.85
CA GLY A 45 -43.30 9.16 -0.52
C GLY A 45 -41.85 8.64 -0.50
N ALA A 46 -41.15 8.63 -1.63
CA ALA A 46 -39.70 8.41 -1.62
C ALA A 46 -39.00 9.50 -0.79
N ASP A 47 -37.99 9.11 -0.01
CA ASP A 47 -37.22 10.04 0.78
C ASP A 47 -36.28 10.86 -0.12
N VAL A 48 -36.56 12.16 -0.21
CA VAL A 48 -35.77 13.15 -0.96
C VAL A 48 -34.31 13.24 -0.47
N ASN A 49 -34.05 12.81 0.76
CA ASN A 49 -32.72 12.77 1.38
C ASN A 49 -32.12 11.35 1.42
N SER A 50 -32.74 10.40 0.72
CA SER A 50 -32.24 9.03 0.65
C SER A 50 -30.80 8.97 0.18
N LYS A 51 -30.03 8.04 0.75
CA LYS A 51 -28.62 7.84 0.41
C LYS A 51 -28.47 6.63 -0.52
N ALA A 52 -27.82 6.85 -1.65
CA ALA A 52 -27.36 5.81 -2.55
C ALA A 52 -25.95 5.32 -2.15
N GLU A 53 -25.33 4.53 -3.01
CA GLU A 53 -23.92 4.14 -2.89
C GLU A 53 -23.02 5.35 -2.65
N TRP A 54 -22.01 5.20 -1.78
CA TRP A 54 -21.10 6.27 -1.35
C TRP A 54 -21.78 7.46 -0.64
N GLY A 55 -23.00 7.27 -0.15
CA GLY A 55 -23.75 8.27 0.60
C GLY A 55 -24.35 9.39 -0.25
N TRP A 56 -24.38 9.25 -1.58
CA TRP A 56 -24.93 10.27 -2.48
C TRP A 56 -26.42 10.50 -2.26
N THR A 57 -26.82 11.76 -2.21
CA THR A 57 -28.22 12.18 -2.18
C THR A 57 -28.75 12.52 -3.58
N PRO A 58 -30.08 12.52 -3.78
CA PRO A 58 -30.71 13.07 -4.97
C PRO A 58 -30.23 14.49 -5.28
N LEU A 59 -30.13 15.37 -4.28
CA LEU A 59 -29.69 16.76 -4.47
C LEU A 59 -28.27 16.84 -5.05
N GLN A 60 -27.32 16.12 -4.45
CA GLN A 60 -25.93 16.08 -4.97
C GLN A 60 -25.86 15.49 -6.38
N THR A 61 -26.70 14.49 -6.68
CA THR A 61 -26.79 13.91 -8.03
C THR A 61 -27.26 14.95 -9.05
N ALA A 62 -28.30 15.72 -8.73
CA ALA A 62 -28.78 16.82 -9.59
C ALA A 62 -27.73 17.92 -9.82
N VAL A 63 -27.00 18.28 -8.75
CA VAL A 63 -25.90 19.25 -8.85
C VAL A 63 -24.82 18.74 -9.80
N ARG A 64 -24.41 17.48 -9.64
CA ARG A 64 -23.36 16.86 -10.45
C ARG A 64 -23.73 16.77 -11.92
N THR A 65 -25.01 16.58 -12.23
CA THR A 65 -25.53 16.52 -13.60
C THR A 65 -25.79 17.89 -14.23
N GLY A 66 -25.74 18.97 -13.43
CA GLY A 66 -25.90 20.36 -13.87
C GLY A 66 -27.35 20.82 -14.05
N GLU A 67 -28.32 20.10 -13.48
CA GLU A 67 -29.75 20.34 -13.73
C GLU A 67 -30.36 21.27 -12.69
N LYS A 68 -30.23 22.59 -12.90
CA LYS A 68 -30.73 23.62 -11.98
C LYS A 68 -32.21 23.46 -11.62
N ASP A 69 -33.09 23.17 -12.58
CA ASP A 69 -34.53 22.97 -12.28
C ASP A 69 -34.77 21.80 -11.33
N LEU A 70 -33.97 20.73 -11.48
CA LEU A 70 -34.08 19.55 -10.63
C LEU A 70 -33.52 19.83 -9.23
N VAL A 71 -32.43 20.59 -9.13
CA VAL A 71 -31.91 21.10 -7.86
C VAL A 71 -32.97 21.93 -7.14
N GLN A 72 -33.57 22.89 -7.84
CA GLN A 72 -34.65 23.74 -7.33
C GLN A 72 -35.84 22.89 -6.84
N LEU A 73 -36.33 21.96 -7.67
CA LEU A 73 -37.42 21.06 -7.30
C LEU A 73 -37.11 20.27 -6.02
N LEU A 74 -35.93 19.66 -5.93
CA LEU A 74 -35.56 18.84 -4.77
C LEU A 74 -35.49 19.69 -3.48
N LEU A 75 -34.94 20.90 -3.56
CA LEU A 75 -34.90 21.83 -2.43
C LEU A 75 -36.31 22.24 -1.98
N ASP A 76 -37.21 22.51 -2.93
CA ASP A 76 -38.61 22.87 -2.63
C ASP A 76 -39.39 21.69 -2.03
N ARG A 77 -38.92 20.46 -2.26
CA ARG A 77 -39.43 19.22 -1.66
C ARG A 77 -38.71 18.81 -0.36
N GLY A 78 -37.87 19.68 0.20
CA GLY A 78 -37.23 19.47 1.50
C GLY A 78 -35.90 18.70 1.47
N ALA A 79 -35.21 18.68 0.33
CA ALA A 79 -33.83 18.20 0.29
C ALA A 79 -32.94 19.06 1.20
N SER A 80 -32.13 18.41 2.02
CA SER A 80 -31.22 19.06 2.96
C SER A 80 -29.96 19.54 2.25
N LEU A 81 -29.69 20.85 2.35
CA LEU A 81 -28.44 21.47 1.88
C LEU A 81 -27.21 20.93 2.60
N HIS A 82 -27.37 20.55 3.87
CA HIS A 82 -26.30 20.08 4.75
C HIS A 82 -26.12 18.56 4.72
N ALA A 83 -26.87 17.84 3.88
CA ALA A 83 -26.65 16.42 3.71
C ALA A 83 -25.25 16.15 3.15
N ARG A 84 -24.54 15.24 3.80
CA ARG A 84 -23.17 14.86 3.45
C ARG A 84 -23.13 13.43 2.90
N LYS A 85 -22.39 13.25 1.81
CA LYS A 85 -22.00 11.93 1.31
C LYS A 85 -20.82 11.39 2.12
N ASP A 86 -20.32 10.19 1.82
CA ASP A 86 -19.36 9.49 2.69
C ASP A 86 -18.03 10.22 2.87
N ASN A 87 -17.62 11.06 1.90
CA ASN A 87 -16.44 11.91 2.04
C ASN A 87 -16.72 13.25 2.74
N GLY A 88 -17.93 13.48 3.23
CA GLY A 88 -18.34 14.74 3.87
C GLY A 88 -18.78 15.85 2.91
N GLY A 89 -18.65 15.68 1.59
CA GLY A 89 -19.03 16.71 0.63
C GLY A 89 -20.54 16.99 0.66
N THR A 90 -20.92 18.25 0.47
CA THR A 90 -22.30 18.74 0.37
C THR A 90 -22.68 18.96 -1.09
N ALA A 91 -23.94 19.32 -1.34
CA ALA A 91 -24.36 19.79 -2.65
C ALA A 91 -23.54 21.02 -3.11
N PHE A 92 -23.16 21.90 -2.17
CA PHE A 92 -22.39 23.10 -2.47
C PHE A 92 -20.95 22.78 -2.92
N THR A 93 -20.26 21.88 -2.23
CA THR A 93 -18.91 21.45 -2.65
C THR A 93 -18.94 20.79 -4.04
N GLU A 94 -19.93 19.94 -4.32
CA GLU A 94 -20.10 19.31 -5.64
C GLU A 94 -20.39 20.29 -6.77
N ALA A 95 -21.08 21.40 -6.48
CA ALA A 95 -21.30 22.47 -7.45
C ALA A 95 -19.97 23.16 -7.83
N GLY A 96 -19.03 23.28 -6.89
CA GLY A 96 -17.65 23.71 -7.14
C GLY A 96 -16.89 22.76 -8.07
N VAL A 97 -17.01 21.44 -7.85
CA VAL A 97 -16.43 20.41 -8.73
C VAL A 97 -17.00 20.49 -10.15
N ALA A 98 -18.32 20.66 -10.27
CA ALA A 98 -18.98 20.82 -11.57
C ALA A 98 -18.58 22.13 -12.26
N GLY A 99 -18.38 23.20 -11.46
CA GLY A 99 -18.12 24.56 -11.91
C GLY A 99 -19.37 25.29 -12.39
N ASN A 100 -20.56 24.89 -11.93
CA ASN A 100 -21.83 25.49 -12.35
C ASN A 100 -22.18 26.68 -11.46
N VAL A 101 -21.93 27.90 -11.95
CA VAL A 101 -22.16 29.16 -11.23
C VAL A 101 -23.62 29.34 -10.84
N GLU A 102 -24.57 29.00 -11.72
CA GLU A 102 -26.00 29.18 -11.42
C GLU A 102 -26.48 28.30 -10.27
N ILE A 103 -25.92 27.09 -10.17
CA ILE A 103 -26.23 26.18 -9.05
C ILE A 103 -25.53 26.63 -7.77
N LEU A 104 -24.28 27.11 -7.86
CA LEU A 104 -23.60 27.71 -6.72
C LEU A 104 -24.37 28.91 -6.16
N GLU A 105 -24.87 29.79 -7.02
CA GLU A 105 -25.70 30.93 -6.65
C GLU A 105 -27.00 30.49 -5.97
N LEU A 106 -27.74 29.57 -6.59
CA LEU A 106 -28.97 29.02 -6.01
C LEU A 106 -28.73 28.42 -4.62
N LEU A 107 -27.66 27.64 -4.44
CA LEU A 107 -27.37 27.00 -3.17
C LEU A 107 -26.95 28.00 -2.08
N LEU A 108 -26.26 29.10 -2.42
CA LEU A 108 -25.94 30.19 -1.48
C LEU A 108 -27.20 30.95 -1.07
N GLU A 109 -28.10 31.27 -2.01
CA GLU A 109 -29.37 31.94 -1.71
C GLU A 109 -30.24 31.13 -0.75
N ARG A 110 -30.08 29.80 -0.75
CA ARG A 110 -30.77 28.86 0.14
C ARG A 110 -30.07 28.67 1.48
N GLY A 111 -28.93 29.31 1.71
CA GLY A 111 -28.21 29.30 2.99
C GLY A 111 -27.06 28.30 3.09
N SER A 112 -26.49 27.87 1.96
CA SER A 112 -25.21 27.13 2.01
C SER A 112 -24.09 28.03 2.55
N ASP A 113 -23.20 27.46 3.36
CA ASP A 113 -21.99 28.15 3.82
C ASP A 113 -20.93 28.13 2.72
N ILE A 114 -20.46 29.33 2.33
CA ILE A 114 -19.45 29.55 1.29
C ILE A 114 -18.11 28.83 1.58
N ASN A 115 -17.79 28.65 2.87
CA ASN A 115 -16.54 28.06 3.35
C ASN A 115 -16.73 26.68 3.99
N ASP A 116 -17.89 26.02 3.77
CA ASP A 116 -18.12 24.66 4.28
C ASP A 116 -17.03 23.68 3.81
N GLN A 117 -16.54 22.85 4.73
CA GLN A 117 -15.48 21.88 4.48
C GLN A 117 -15.98 20.44 4.56
N ASP A 118 -15.53 19.60 3.63
CA ASP A 118 -15.71 18.14 3.72
C ASP A 118 -14.81 17.52 4.82
N ILE A 119 -14.86 16.19 5.02
CA ILE A 119 -14.03 15.53 6.06
C ILE A 119 -12.51 15.59 5.79
N ASN A 120 -12.12 16.07 4.62
CA ASN A 120 -10.75 16.26 4.19
C ASN A 120 -10.37 17.75 4.12
N GLY A 121 -11.29 18.66 4.45
CA GLY A 121 -11.07 20.10 4.46
C GLY A 121 -11.36 20.80 3.14
N PHE A 122 -11.85 20.12 2.10
CA PHE A 122 -12.13 20.74 0.81
C PHE A 122 -13.36 21.64 0.89
N THR A 123 -13.20 22.88 0.41
CA THR A 123 -14.31 23.81 0.14
C THR A 123 -14.68 23.79 -1.35
N ALA A 124 -15.83 24.36 -1.70
CA ALA A 124 -16.21 24.55 -3.10
C ALA A 124 -15.15 25.36 -3.89
N PHE A 125 -14.47 26.30 -3.23
CA PHE A 125 -13.40 27.11 -3.84
C PHE A 125 -12.16 26.26 -4.17
N MET A 126 -11.75 25.37 -3.27
CA MET A 126 -10.66 24.42 -3.52
C MET A 126 -11.01 23.42 -4.62
N GLU A 127 -12.26 22.92 -4.65
CA GLU A 127 -12.73 22.02 -5.71
C GLU A 127 -12.74 22.71 -7.09
N ALA A 128 -13.18 23.97 -7.16
CA ALA A 128 -13.11 24.76 -8.38
C ALA A 128 -11.65 24.95 -8.86
N ALA A 129 -10.72 25.23 -7.93
CA ALA A 129 -9.30 25.36 -8.24
C ALA A 129 -8.68 24.04 -8.74
N TRP A 130 -8.96 22.92 -8.07
CA TRP A 130 -8.52 21.58 -8.48
C TRP A 130 -9.03 21.22 -9.88
N HIS A 131 -10.30 21.50 -10.16
CA HIS A 131 -10.93 21.14 -11.43
C HIS A 131 -10.79 22.18 -12.56
N GLY A 132 -10.07 23.28 -12.33
CA GLY A 132 -9.81 24.29 -13.37
C GLY A 132 -11.05 25.12 -13.73
N LYS A 133 -11.98 25.31 -12.78
CA LYS A 133 -13.27 25.96 -13.00
C LYS A 133 -13.17 27.47 -12.74
N GLU A 134 -12.62 28.21 -13.69
CA GLU A 134 -12.36 29.65 -13.52
C GLU A 134 -13.60 30.48 -13.17
N GLU A 135 -14.71 30.30 -13.89
CA GLU A 135 -15.95 31.08 -13.65
C GLU A 135 -16.50 30.83 -12.24
N ALA A 136 -16.54 29.57 -11.80
CA ALA A 136 -16.94 29.20 -10.45
C ALA A 136 -16.00 29.77 -9.39
N LEU A 137 -14.68 29.73 -9.63
CA LEU A 137 -13.67 30.30 -8.74
C LEU A 137 -13.88 31.81 -8.55
N ARG A 138 -14.08 32.55 -9.65
CA ARG A 138 -14.35 33.99 -9.63
C ARG A 138 -15.66 34.34 -8.93
N PHE A 139 -16.70 33.55 -9.17
CA PHE A 139 -17.98 33.69 -8.46
C PHE A 139 -17.83 33.47 -6.95
N LEU A 140 -17.20 32.36 -6.55
CA LEU A 140 -17.00 32.04 -5.13
C LEU A 140 -16.20 33.12 -4.41
N TYR A 141 -15.14 33.64 -5.04
CA TYR A 141 -14.36 34.76 -4.51
C TYR A 141 -15.22 36.01 -4.32
N SER A 142 -16.05 36.38 -5.31
CA SER A 142 -16.92 37.57 -5.19
C SER A 142 -18.01 37.44 -4.13
N ARG A 143 -18.31 36.21 -3.69
CA ARG A 143 -19.23 35.90 -2.59
C ARG A 143 -18.53 35.68 -1.24
N GLY A 144 -17.22 35.93 -1.15
CA GLY A 144 -16.48 35.93 0.12
C GLY A 144 -15.83 34.60 0.49
N ALA A 145 -15.56 33.71 -0.49
CA ALA A 145 -14.77 32.51 -0.23
C ALA A 145 -13.35 32.85 0.28
N GLU A 146 -12.90 32.15 1.31
CA GLU A 146 -11.58 32.35 1.91
C GLU A 146 -10.47 31.73 1.05
N VAL A 147 -9.72 32.57 0.34
CA VAL A 147 -8.69 32.15 -0.63
C VAL A 147 -7.54 31.38 0.02
N ASN A 148 -7.11 31.82 1.21
CA ASN A 148 -5.95 31.28 1.93
C ASN A 148 -6.34 30.25 3.00
N LEU A 149 -7.58 29.75 2.98
CA LEU A 149 -8.02 28.73 3.92
C LEU A 149 -7.16 27.46 3.78
N ARG A 150 -6.71 26.93 4.91
CA ARG A 150 -5.97 25.66 4.98
C ARG A 150 -6.95 24.54 5.26
N ARG A 151 -6.85 23.42 4.54
CA ARG A 151 -7.69 22.23 4.77
C ARG A 151 -7.63 21.77 6.22
N GLN A 152 -8.76 21.81 6.91
CA GLN A 152 -8.90 21.23 8.25
C GLN A 152 -9.31 19.77 8.12
N THR A 153 -8.61 18.88 8.82
CA THR A 153 -8.90 17.43 8.82
C THR A 153 -9.09 16.94 10.23
N SER A 154 -9.61 15.72 10.41
CA SER A 154 -9.67 15.10 11.72
C SER A 154 -8.31 15.06 12.42
N GLU A 155 -8.31 15.05 13.75
CA GLU A 155 -7.10 15.00 14.56
C GLU A 155 -6.19 13.82 14.17
N GLU A 156 -6.78 12.66 13.91
CA GLU A 156 -6.06 11.46 13.44
C GLU A 156 -5.36 11.66 12.08
N LYS A 157 -5.97 12.41 11.16
CA LYS A 157 -5.34 12.76 9.88
C LYS A 157 -4.25 13.80 10.08
N ALA A 158 -4.46 14.77 10.97
CA ALA A 158 -3.46 15.79 11.29
C ALA A 158 -2.21 15.20 11.95
N LYS A 159 -2.36 14.20 12.84
CA LYS A 159 -1.24 13.41 13.41
C LYS A 159 -0.41 12.69 12.35
N LEU A 160 -1.02 12.36 11.21
CA LEU A 160 -0.36 11.79 10.03
C LEU A 160 0.15 12.86 9.04
N HIS A 161 0.26 14.12 9.46
CA HIS A 161 0.66 15.25 8.62
C HIS A 161 -0.22 15.42 7.37
N LYS A 162 -1.49 15.00 7.42
CA LYS A 162 -2.47 15.25 6.33
C LYS A 162 -3.24 16.54 6.60
N GLY A 163 -3.69 17.19 5.53
CA GLY A 163 -4.38 18.48 5.59
C GLY A 163 -3.46 19.67 5.36
N GLY A 164 -3.93 20.88 5.64
CA GLY A 164 -3.16 22.12 5.59
C GLY A 164 -3.01 22.77 4.21
N ALA A 165 -3.32 22.06 3.13
CA ALA A 165 -3.18 22.57 1.77
C ALA A 165 -4.27 23.60 1.39
N THR A 166 -3.98 24.42 0.37
CA THR A 166 -4.81 25.55 -0.09
C THR A 166 -5.29 25.39 -1.54
N ALA A 167 -6.20 26.26 -1.99
CA ALA A 167 -6.66 26.27 -3.39
C ALA A 167 -5.53 26.54 -4.40
N LEU A 168 -4.57 27.41 -4.06
CA LEU A 168 -3.38 27.67 -4.90
C LEU A 168 -2.56 26.39 -5.11
N MET A 169 -2.31 25.64 -4.04
CA MET A 169 -1.60 24.37 -4.10
C MET A 169 -2.29 23.32 -4.97
N ASP A 170 -3.63 23.33 -5.03
CA ASP A 170 -4.42 22.45 -5.88
C ASP A 170 -4.34 22.87 -7.36
N ALA A 171 -4.48 24.16 -7.65
CA ALA A 171 -4.31 24.70 -9.00
C ALA A 171 -2.89 24.44 -9.56
N CYS A 172 -1.86 24.57 -8.72
CA CYS A 172 -0.47 24.24 -9.07
C CYS A 172 -0.30 22.75 -9.41
N ARG A 173 -0.82 21.86 -8.55
CA ARG A 173 -0.73 20.40 -8.75
C ARG A 173 -1.42 19.94 -10.04
N GLU A 174 -2.59 20.50 -10.33
CA GLU A 174 -3.38 20.16 -11.51
C GLU A 174 -2.98 20.95 -12.77
N ARG A 175 -1.98 21.84 -12.63
CA ARG A 175 -1.31 22.56 -13.71
C ARG A 175 -2.21 23.56 -14.43
N HIS A 176 -3.12 24.21 -13.69
CA HIS A 176 -4.03 25.23 -14.21
C HIS A 176 -3.37 26.60 -14.16
N PHE A 177 -2.41 26.86 -15.05
CA PHE A 177 -1.59 28.09 -15.02
C PHE A 177 -2.42 29.38 -14.99
N SER A 178 -3.49 29.48 -15.79
CA SER A 178 -4.38 30.65 -15.78
C SER A 178 -4.99 30.88 -14.40
N LEU A 179 -5.47 29.83 -13.72
CA LEU A 179 -6.04 29.94 -12.37
C LEU A 179 -4.98 30.29 -11.33
N VAL A 180 -3.75 29.76 -11.45
CA VAL A 180 -2.64 30.14 -10.56
C VAL A 180 -2.39 31.65 -10.64
N LYS A 181 -2.38 32.23 -11.84
CA LYS A 181 -2.23 33.69 -12.01
C LYS A 181 -3.38 34.45 -11.38
N ILE A 182 -4.62 34.02 -11.62
CA ILE A 182 -5.82 34.66 -11.04
C ILE A 182 -5.77 34.61 -9.51
N LEU A 183 -5.48 33.45 -8.93
CA LEU A 183 -5.40 33.26 -7.48
C LEU A 183 -4.38 34.21 -6.85
N VAL A 184 -3.17 34.30 -7.41
CA VAL A 184 -2.10 35.11 -6.82
C VAL A 184 -2.29 36.60 -7.13
N GLN A 185 -2.57 36.98 -8.38
CA GLN A 185 -2.58 38.39 -8.82
C GLN A 185 -3.90 39.11 -8.53
N GLU A 186 -5.04 38.40 -8.56
CA GLU A 186 -6.36 39.00 -8.43
C GLU A 186 -7.04 38.68 -7.08
N MET A 187 -6.74 37.52 -6.50
CA MET A 187 -7.43 37.02 -5.29
C MET A 187 -6.56 37.01 -4.02
N GLY A 188 -5.29 37.44 -4.10
CA GLY A 188 -4.41 37.57 -2.93
C GLY A 188 -4.02 36.22 -2.29
N ALA A 189 -3.89 35.16 -3.10
CA ALA A 189 -3.39 33.87 -2.62
C ALA A 189 -1.92 33.97 -2.20
N ASP A 190 -1.62 33.52 -0.99
CA ASP A 190 -0.26 33.50 -0.44
C ASP A 190 0.50 32.26 -0.95
N VAL A 191 1.57 32.52 -1.71
CA VAL A 191 2.43 31.49 -2.32
C VAL A 191 3.26 30.70 -1.28
N ASN A 192 3.43 31.25 -0.07
CA ASN A 192 4.31 30.74 0.97
C ASN A 192 3.60 29.93 2.06
N ILE A 193 2.27 29.81 2.02
CA ILE A 193 1.56 28.88 2.91
C ILE A 193 2.11 27.47 2.71
N ARG A 194 2.29 26.76 3.82
CA ARG A 194 2.71 25.36 3.85
C ARG A 194 1.60 24.44 4.33
N ASP A 195 1.47 23.29 3.69
CA ASP A 195 0.58 22.23 4.16
C ASP A 195 1.15 21.53 5.41
N ASN A 196 0.45 20.52 5.93
CA ASN A 196 0.88 19.85 7.16
C ASN A 196 2.13 18.96 6.96
N LYS A 197 2.65 18.84 5.73
CA LYS A 197 3.93 18.21 5.37
C LYS A 197 5.00 19.24 5.01
N ASP A 198 4.82 20.51 5.38
CA ASP A 198 5.73 21.62 5.07
C ASP A 198 5.93 21.93 3.58
N ARG A 199 5.01 21.48 2.72
CA ARG A 199 5.06 21.73 1.27
C ARG A 199 4.32 23.00 0.92
N ASN A 200 4.91 23.82 0.06
CA ASN A 200 4.28 25.04 -0.48
C ASN A 200 3.80 24.85 -1.93
N ALA A 201 3.32 25.94 -2.55
CA ALA A 201 2.83 25.93 -3.93
C ALA A 201 3.90 25.49 -4.95
N LEU A 202 5.17 25.85 -4.74
CA LEU A 202 6.29 25.46 -5.61
C LEU A 202 6.48 23.94 -5.64
N ILE A 203 6.52 23.30 -4.47
CA ILE A 203 6.63 21.84 -4.37
C ILE A 203 5.43 21.16 -5.04
N HIS A 204 4.22 21.69 -4.87
CA HIS A 204 3.04 21.16 -5.54
C HIS A 204 3.08 21.27 -7.07
N ALA A 205 3.67 22.34 -7.61
CA ALA A 205 3.85 22.52 -9.06
C ALA A 205 4.88 21.55 -9.67
N LEU A 206 5.95 21.25 -8.91
CA LEU A 206 7.04 20.37 -9.34
C LEU A 206 6.72 18.87 -9.18
N LYS A 207 5.77 18.50 -8.31
CA LYS A 207 5.37 17.10 -8.19
C LYS A 207 4.78 16.57 -9.49
N LYS A 208 5.04 15.28 -9.73
CA LYS A 208 4.53 14.55 -10.89
C LYS A 208 2.99 14.61 -10.91
N GLY A 209 2.46 15.35 -11.87
CA GLY A 209 1.01 15.48 -12.08
C GLY A 209 0.43 14.24 -12.77
N PRO A 210 -0.91 14.15 -12.86
CA PRO A 210 -1.60 12.98 -13.40
C PRO A 210 -1.35 12.73 -14.91
N SER A 211 -0.77 13.69 -15.64
CA SER A 211 -0.55 13.59 -17.09
C SER A 211 0.77 14.18 -17.56
N LYS A 212 1.50 13.43 -18.40
CA LYS A 212 2.67 13.93 -19.13
C LYS A 212 2.34 15.10 -20.09
N LYS A 213 1.07 15.26 -20.48
CA LYS A 213 0.63 16.24 -21.50
C LYS A 213 0.68 17.72 -21.06
N ARG A 214 0.89 18.00 -19.77
CA ARG A 214 0.90 19.38 -19.22
C ARG A 214 2.28 19.82 -18.72
N TYR A 215 3.37 19.32 -19.31
CA TYR A 215 4.72 19.69 -18.88
C TYR A 215 4.98 21.21 -19.00
N LYS A 216 4.65 21.82 -20.15
CA LYS A 216 4.83 23.26 -20.38
C LYS A 216 4.12 24.13 -19.33
N SER A 217 2.89 23.77 -18.96
CA SER A 217 2.13 24.49 -17.93
C SER A 217 2.79 24.42 -16.56
N ALA A 218 3.41 23.28 -16.20
CA ALA A 218 4.15 23.17 -14.94
C ALA A 218 5.37 24.10 -14.93
N VAL A 219 6.13 24.15 -16.04
CA VAL A 219 7.27 25.07 -16.20
C VAL A 219 6.82 26.53 -16.05
N SER A 220 5.74 26.94 -16.71
CA SER A 220 5.19 28.30 -16.60
C SER A 220 4.73 28.64 -15.18
N ILE A 221 4.13 27.68 -14.47
CA ILE A 221 3.72 27.87 -13.07
C ILE A 221 4.94 28.10 -12.18
N VAL A 222 6.00 27.29 -12.33
CA VAL A 222 7.21 27.44 -11.51
C VAL A 222 7.86 28.79 -11.74
N HIS A 223 8.10 29.19 -12.99
CA HIS A 223 8.64 30.53 -13.29
C HIS A 223 7.81 31.64 -12.68
N PHE A 224 6.48 31.57 -12.83
CA PHE A 224 5.58 32.55 -12.24
C PHE A 224 5.70 32.59 -10.70
N LEU A 225 5.70 31.44 -10.02
CA LEU A 225 5.85 31.41 -8.57
C LEU A 225 7.21 31.98 -8.11
N LEU A 226 8.29 31.73 -8.87
CA LEU A 226 9.62 32.31 -8.63
C LEU A 226 9.65 33.83 -8.82
N GLU A 227 8.86 34.37 -9.76
CA GLU A 227 8.65 35.82 -9.92
C GLU A 227 7.86 36.41 -8.74
N GLN A 228 6.93 35.64 -8.17
CA GLN A 228 6.12 36.06 -7.02
C GLN A 228 6.82 35.89 -5.65
N GLY A 229 8.10 35.47 -5.64
CA GLY A 229 8.88 35.36 -4.40
C GLY A 229 8.47 34.18 -3.51
N VAL A 230 8.14 33.04 -4.12
CA VAL A 230 7.92 31.79 -3.38
C VAL A 230 9.20 31.32 -2.68
N ASP A 231 9.09 30.87 -1.44
CA ASP A 231 10.18 30.27 -0.68
C ASP A 231 10.61 28.94 -1.31
N MET A 232 11.92 28.76 -1.49
CA MET A 232 12.50 27.61 -2.18
C MET A 232 13.00 26.53 -1.23
N LYS A 233 12.92 26.76 0.09
CA LYS A 233 13.44 25.86 1.14
C LYS A 233 12.50 24.72 1.51
N SER A 234 11.23 24.77 1.08
CA SER A 234 10.29 23.67 1.29
C SER A 234 10.78 22.40 0.60
N LYS A 235 10.54 21.26 1.25
CA LYS A 235 10.83 19.91 0.72
C LYS A 235 9.54 19.12 0.56
N ASP A 236 9.56 18.09 -0.27
CA ASP A 236 8.44 17.14 -0.36
C ASP A 236 8.49 16.09 0.77
N GLU A 237 7.54 15.14 0.75
CA GLU A 237 7.46 14.09 1.78
C GLU A 237 8.61 13.06 1.78
N CYS A 238 9.52 13.12 0.81
CA CYS A 238 10.72 12.30 0.73
C CYS A 238 11.99 13.13 0.99
N GLY A 239 11.82 14.38 1.46
CA GLY A 239 12.93 15.32 1.66
C GLY A 239 13.47 15.94 0.36
N LYS A 240 12.79 15.77 -0.79
CA LYS A 240 13.29 16.30 -2.07
C LYS A 240 13.09 17.80 -2.14
N THR A 241 14.15 18.51 -2.51
CA THR A 241 14.13 19.94 -2.77
C THR A 241 13.46 20.26 -4.11
N ALA A 242 13.12 21.52 -4.33
CA ALA A 242 12.66 21.99 -5.63
C ALA A 242 13.67 21.67 -6.76
N LEU A 243 14.97 21.76 -6.47
CA LEU A 243 16.03 21.44 -7.42
C LEU A 243 16.03 19.95 -7.79
N ILE A 244 15.97 19.04 -6.82
CA ILE A 244 15.89 17.59 -7.07
C ILE A 244 14.65 17.27 -7.91
N LEU A 245 13.49 17.84 -7.59
CA LEU A 245 12.26 17.61 -8.35
C LEU A 245 12.37 18.13 -9.80
N ALA A 246 13.04 19.26 -10.04
CA ALA A 246 13.28 19.78 -11.39
C ALA A 246 14.20 18.87 -12.22
N VAL A 247 15.22 18.26 -11.59
CA VAL A 247 16.06 17.23 -12.22
C VAL A 247 15.24 15.96 -12.51
N GLU A 248 14.37 15.53 -11.60
CA GLU A 248 13.45 14.41 -11.85
C GLU A 248 12.46 14.67 -12.99
N MET A 249 12.16 15.93 -13.27
CA MET A 249 11.37 16.35 -14.42
C MET A 249 12.18 16.40 -15.72
N GLU A 250 13.50 16.17 -15.69
CA GLU A 250 14.43 16.31 -16.84
C GLU A 250 14.31 17.70 -17.48
N SER A 251 14.22 18.73 -16.62
CA SER A 251 13.94 20.10 -17.01
C SER A 251 15.15 21.00 -16.83
N LEU A 252 16.03 21.04 -17.83
CA LEU A 252 17.19 21.96 -17.81
C LEU A 252 16.78 23.41 -17.57
N GLU A 253 15.66 23.84 -18.17
CA GLU A 253 15.09 25.19 -18.00
C GLU A 253 14.77 25.50 -16.53
N LEU A 254 14.09 24.58 -15.83
CA LEU A 254 13.73 24.78 -14.43
C LEU A 254 14.94 24.67 -13.51
N VAL A 255 15.86 23.74 -13.77
CA VAL A 255 17.12 23.65 -13.03
C VAL A 255 17.88 24.97 -13.13
N THR A 256 17.99 25.53 -14.33
CA THR A 256 18.63 26.84 -14.56
C THR A 256 17.95 27.94 -13.76
N ALA A 257 16.63 28.08 -13.91
CA ALA A 257 15.86 29.13 -13.25
C ALA A 257 15.94 29.06 -11.71
N LEU A 258 15.96 27.85 -11.15
CA LEU A 258 16.08 27.62 -9.72
C LEU A 258 17.49 28.01 -9.21
N LEU A 259 18.56 27.64 -9.92
CA LEU A 259 19.93 27.97 -9.54
C LEU A 259 20.24 29.47 -9.67
N GLU A 260 19.63 30.17 -10.64
CA GLU A 260 19.82 31.61 -10.83
C GLU A 260 19.30 32.47 -9.67
N LYS A 261 18.36 31.96 -8.87
CA LYS A 261 17.85 32.68 -7.69
C LYS A 261 18.87 32.72 -6.54
N GLY A 262 19.82 31.78 -6.49
CA GLY A 262 20.92 31.77 -5.52
C GLY A 262 20.55 31.42 -4.07
N GLU A 263 19.28 31.13 -3.79
CA GLU A 263 18.80 30.79 -2.44
C GLU A 263 18.78 29.28 -2.13
N ILE A 264 19.09 28.44 -3.14
CA ILE A 264 19.11 26.98 -3.02
C ILE A 264 20.51 26.50 -2.67
N ASP A 265 20.58 25.60 -1.69
CA ASP A 265 21.74 24.75 -1.49
C ASP A 265 21.75 23.64 -2.55
N ILE A 266 22.73 23.70 -3.47
CA ILE A 266 22.86 22.79 -4.61
C ILE A 266 23.16 21.34 -4.18
N ASP A 267 23.76 21.17 -3.00
CA ASP A 267 24.17 19.88 -2.45
C ASP A 267 23.20 19.34 -1.39
N ASP A 268 22.06 20.01 -1.19
CA ASP A 268 21.03 19.52 -0.28
C ASP A 268 20.46 18.19 -0.78
N ALA A 269 20.38 17.23 0.13
CA ALA A 269 20.03 15.85 -0.17
C ALA A 269 18.60 15.51 0.29
N ASP A 270 18.00 14.55 -0.40
CA ASP A 270 16.75 13.92 0.02
C ASP A 270 16.96 12.93 1.19
N GLU A 271 15.88 12.29 1.67
CA GLU A 271 15.96 11.30 2.77
C GLU A 271 16.80 10.05 2.43
N GLU A 272 17.04 9.78 1.14
CA GLU A 272 17.89 8.70 0.67
C GLU A 272 19.36 9.12 0.50
N GLY A 273 19.67 10.40 0.74
CA GLY A 273 21.00 10.97 0.57
C GLY A 273 21.34 11.35 -0.87
N ASN A 274 20.35 11.41 -1.78
CA ASN A 274 20.58 11.83 -3.16
C ASN A 274 20.59 13.35 -3.26
N THR A 275 21.66 13.91 -3.84
CA THR A 275 21.68 15.32 -4.28
C THR A 275 21.15 15.46 -5.70
N ALA A 276 20.91 16.70 -6.14
CA ALA A 276 20.48 16.98 -7.51
C ALA A 276 21.45 16.39 -8.57
N LEU A 277 22.76 16.49 -8.33
CA LEU A 277 23.78 15.92 -9.22
C LEU A 277 23.71 14.40 -9.28
N MET A 278 23.52 13.73 -8.15
CA MET A 278 23.35 12.26 -8.12
C MET A 278 22.12 11.81 -8.91
N VAL A 279 21.01 12.55 -8.81
CA VAL A 279 19.80 12.24 -9.58
C VAL A 279 20.02 12.45 -11.08
N ALA A 280 20.75 13.49 -11.48
CA ALA A 280 21.10 13.74 -12.88
C ALA A 280 21.97 12.62 -13.47
N VAL A 281 22.99 12.17 -12.72
CA VAL A 281 23.85 11.03 -13.11
C VAL A 281 23.07 9.73 -13.22
N LYS A 282 22.19 9.43 -12.24
CA LYS A 282 21.32 8.24 -12.28
C LYS A 282 20.38 8.21 -13.48
N LYS A 283 20.05 9.38 -14.03
CA LYS A 283 19.20 9.54 -15.21
C LYS A 283 19.96 9.64 -16.54
N ASP A 284 21.30 9.68 -16.49
CA ASP A 284 22.16 9.93 -17.65
C ASP A 284 21.86 11.28 -18.35
N ASP A 285 21.44 12.30 -17.59
CA ASP A 285 21.20 13.64 -18.14
C ASP A 285 22.48 14.49 -18.06
N CYS A 286 23.32 14.37 -19.09
CA CYS A 286 24.61 15.08 -19.17
C CYS A 286 24.44 16.61 -19.11
N ASN A 287 23.40 17.18 -19.74
CA ASN A 287 23.24 18.64 -19.78
C ASN A 287 22.94 19.20 -18.39
N ILE A 288 22.07 18.52 -17.63
CA ILE A 288 21.76 18.93 -16.26
C ILE A 288 22.95 18.67 -15.34
N ALA A 289 23.65 17.54 -15.49
CA ALA A 289 24.84 17.25 -14.71
C ALA A 289 25.96 18.28 -14.94
N GLU A 290 26.22 18.65 -16.20
CA GLU A 290 27.18 19.69 -16.58
C GLU A 290 26.82 21.02 -15.91
N LEU A 291 25.57 21.48 -16.07
CA LEU A 291 25.10 22.71 -15.45
C LEU A 291 25.27 22.70 -13.92
N LEU A 292 24.94 21.59 -13.25
CA LEU A 292 25.10 21.47 -11.81
C LEU A 292 26.57 21.55 -11.39
N CYS A 293 27.47 20.87 -12.11
CA CYS A 293 28.90 20.93 -11.86
C CYS A 293 29.46 22.34 -12.11
N GLU A 294 29.06 23.02 -13.19
CA GLU A 294 29.44 24.42 -13.48
C GLU A 294 28.96 25.39 -12.40
N LYS A 295 27.81 25.11 -11.78
CA LYS A 295 27.26 25.89 -10.66
C LYS A 295 27.84 25.50 -9.30
N GLY A 296 28.84 24.61 -9.28
CA GLY A 296 29.60 24.28 -8.08
C GLY A 296 29.04 23.13 -7.25
N ALA A 297 28.20 22.26 -7.83
CA ALA A 297 27.78 21.03 -7.16
C ALA A 297 29.00 20.17 -6.81
N ARG A 298 29.00 19.61 -5.61
CA ARG A 298 30.09 18.75 -5.16
C ARG A 298 30.13 17.45 -5.94
N THR A 299 31.29 17.14 -6.49
CA THR A 299 31.57 15.89 -7.22
C THR A 299 32.27 14.83 -6.36
N ASP A 300 32.61 15.16 -5.11
CA ASP A 300 33.26 14.28 -4.13
C ASP A 300 32.27 13.56 -3.20
N ILE A 301 30.97 13.72 -3.44
CA ILE A 301 29.89 13.13 -2.64
C ILE A 301 29.16 12.02 -3.39
N GLY A 302 28.74 10.99 -2.66
CA GLY A 302 28.02 9.84 -3.20
C GLY A 302 28.86 8.97 -4.13
N ASN A 303 28.18 8.23 -5.01
CA ASN A 303 28.80 7.23 -5.87
C ASN A 303 28.67 7.58 -7.36
N LEU A 304 28.85 8.86 -7.70
CA LEU A 304 28.67 9.41 -9.06
C LEU A 304 29.43 8.59 -10.13
N MET A 305 30.74 8.41 -9.92
CA MET A 305 31.60 7.68 -10.85
C MET A 305 31.25 6.18 -10.93
N GLU A 306 30.90 5.57 -9.80
CA GLU A 306 30.47 4.17 -9.75
C GLU A 306 29.20 3.95 -10.58
N VAL A 307 28.19 4.83 -10.43
CA VAL A 307 26.93 4.77 -11.19
C VAL A 307 27.20 4.91 -12.69
N ALA A 308 27.99 5.90 -13.11
CA ALA A 308 28.33 6.10 -14.52
C ALA A 308 29.05 4.87 -15.12
N MET A 309 30.02 4.29 -14.40
CA MET A 309 30.77 3.13 -14.84
C MET A 309 29.91 1.85 -14.93
N ILE A 310 29.10 1.56 -13.90
CA ILE A 310 28.24 0.37 -13.86
C ILE A 310 27.25 0.36 -15.02
N HIS A 311 26.66 1.52 -15.31
CA HIS A 311 25.68 1.66 -16.38
C HIS A 311 26.29 1.96 -17.76
N ARG A 312 27.63 2.10 -17.85
CA ARG A 312 28.39 2.42 -19.08
C ARG A 312 27.99 3.75 -19.72
N TYR A 313 27.73 4.76 -18.90
CA TYR A 313 27.44 6.13 -19.32
C TYR A 313 28.75 6.86 -19.66
N HIS A 314 29.36 6.52 -20.80
CA HIS A 314 30.69 7.05 -21.18
C HIS A 314 30.76 8.58 -21.27
N SER A 315 29.70 9.22 -21.77
CA SER A 315 29.64 10.70 -21.82
C SER A 315 29.59 11.30 -20.41
N MET A 316 28.80 10.71 -19.52
CA MET A 316 28.70 11.13 -18.13
C MET A 316 30.01 10.90 -17.37
N GLU A 317 30.68 9.77 -17.61
CA GLU A 317 31.99 9.46 -17.02
C GLU A 317 33.03 10.55 -17.36
N ASN A 318 33.13 10.90 -18.65
CA ASN A 318 34.04 11.96 -19.11
C ASN A 318 33.69 13.31 -18.48
N LEU A 319 32.42 13.69 -18.48
CA LEU A 319 31.93 14.93 -17.85
C LEU A 319 32.31 14.98 -16.37
N LEU A 320 32.06 13.90 -15.62
CA LEU A 320 32.41 13.84 -14.21
C LEU A 320 33.93 13.96 -13.99
N LEU A 321 34.75 13.34 -14.83
CA LEU A 321 36.21 13.47 -14.78
C LEU A 321 36.68 14.90 -15.08
N GLU A 322 36.08 15.58 -16.06
CA GLU A 322 36.37 16.99 -16.39
C GLU A 322 36.08 17.92 -15.19
N HIS A 323 35.10 17.57 -14.37
CA HIS A 323 34.76 18.27 -13.12
C HIS A 323 35.40 17.65 -11.86
N ASN A 324 36.52 16.94 -12.01
CA ASN A 324 37.33 16.36 -10.93
C ASN A 324 36.56 15.40 -9.98
N ALA A 325 35.52 14.73 -10.47
CA ALA A 325 34.85 13.69 -9.71
C ALA A 325 35.83 12.52 -9.49
N ASN A 326 36.07 12.18 -8.23
CA ASN A 326 36.91 11.04 -7.88
C ASN A 326 36.06 9.78 -7.72
N PHE A 327 36.65 8.64 -8.05
CA PHE A 327 36.09 7.37 -7.62
C PHE A 327 36.18 7.28 -6.09
N VAL A 328 35.06 7.44 -5.41
CA VAL A 328 34.92 7.15 -3.97
C VAL A 328 34.40 5.72 -3.85
N PRO A 329 35.23 4.73 -3.48
CA PRO A 329 34.73 3.39 -3.23
C PRO A 329 33.73 3.47 -2.09
N LYS A 330 32.56 2.83 -2.21
CA LYS A 330 31.66 2.66 -1.06
C LYS A 330 32.48 2.06 0.08
N THR A 331 32.58 2.79 1.19
CA THR A 331 33.01 2.20 2.45
C THR A 331 32.04 1.05 2.70
N PRO A 332 32.50 -0.22 2.72
CA PRO A 332 31.62 -1.35 2.92
C PRO A 332 30.87 -1.10 4.22
N ARG A 333 29.54 -1.13 4.17
CA ARG A 333 28.76 -1.14 5.39
C ARG A 333 29.27 -2.32 6.21
N GLU A 334 29.68 -2.09 7.44
CA GLU A 334 30.00 -3.16 8.39
C GLU A 334 28.70 -3.86 8.77
N TRP A 335 28.17 -4.64 7.83
CA TRP A 335 26.97 -5.44 8.00
C TRP A 335 27.39 -6.90 8.06
N GLU A 336 27.08 -7.52 9.20
CA GLU A 336 27.33 -8.92 9.46
C GLU A 336 25.99 -9.67 9.48
N PRO A 337 25.80 -10.66 8.60
CA PRO A 337 24.60 -11.48 8.62
C PRO A 337 24.54 -12.33 9.90
N ASN A 338 23.34 -12.49 10.42
CA ASN A 338 23.04 -13.36 11.55
C ASN A 338 23.08 -14.84 11.13
N SER A 339 22.70 -15.14 9.88
CA SER A 339 22.74 -16.50 9.38
C SER A 339 24.16 -17.05 9.31
N LYS A 340 24.37 -18.22 9.94
CA LYS A 340 25.66 -18.91 9.92
C LYS A 340 25.87 -19.66 8.62
N ARG A 341 24.81 -20.27 8.07
CA ARG A 341 24.87 -21.00 6.80
C ARG A 341 24.97 -20.06 5.60
N TRP A 342 24.11 -19.04 5.55
CA TRP A 342 23.95 -18.20 4.35
C TRP A 342 24.83 -16.95 4.38
N GLY A 343 25.58 -16.72 5.45
CA GLY A 343 26.30 -15.46 5.68
C GLY A 343 27.22 -15.04 4.54
N ALA A 344 27.97 -15.97 3.93
CA ALA A 344 28.84 -15.64 2.80
C ALA A 344 28.06 -15.17 1.55
N GLN A 345 26.94 -15.82 1.25
CA GLN A 345 26.07 -15.48 0.11
C GLN A 345 25.33 -14.17 0.36
N LEU A 346 24.87 -13.93 1.59
CA LEU A 346 24.23 -12.70 2.02
C LEU A 346 25.20 -11.51 1.98
N LYS A 347 26.44 -11.66 2.46
CA LYS A 347 27.48 -10.63 2.31
C LYS A 347 27.76 -10.32 0.84
N ASN A 348 27.77 -11.34 -0.01
CA ASN A 348 27.93 -11.13 -1.44
C ASN A 348 26.73 -10.36 -2.01
N LEU A 349 25.50 -10.75 -1.69
CA LEU A 349 24.28 -10.05 -2.12
C LEU A 349 24.22 -8.60 -1.62
N ASP A 350 24.63 -8.34 -0.38
CA ASP A 350 24.70 -6.99 0.20
C ASP A 350 25.69 -6.10 -0.58
N ARG A 351 26.84 -6.66 -0.97
CA ARG A 351 27.87 -5.94 -1.75
C ARG A 351 27.50 -5.74 -3.22
N MET A 352 26.68 -6.61 -3.80
CA MET A 352 26.25 -6.48 -5.20
C MET A 352 25.43 -5.19 -5.39
N ASP A 353 25.71 -4.45 -6.46
CA ASP A 353 24.82 -3.36 -6.85
C ASP A 353 23.57 -3.94 -7.55
N ARG A 354 22.40 -3.76 -6.94
CA ARG A 354 21.14 -4.35 -7.39
C ARG A 354 20.00 -3.35 -7.23
N PRO A 355 19.11 -3.21 -8.22
CA PRO A 355 17.92 -2.39 -8.07
C PRO A 355 17.05 -2.94 -6.94
N MET A 356 16.52 -2.03 -6.13
CA MET A 356 15.60 -2.36 -5.05
C MET A 356 14.19 -2.55 -5.61
N ILE A 357 13.50 -3.60 -5.16
CA ILE A 357 12.09 -3.83 -5.42
C ILE A 357 11.34 -3.44 -4.15
N GLY A 358 10.85 -2.21 -4.09
CA GLY A 358 10.38 -1.63 -2.83
C GLY A 358 11.53 -1.59 -1.82
N LYS A 359 11.41 -2.30 -0.70
CA LYS A 359 12.50 -2.46 0.28
C LYS A 359 13.33 -3.73 0.09
N LEU A 360 13.01 -4.57 -0.91
CA LEU A 360 13.70 -5.83 -1.15
C LEU A 360 14.89 -5.68 -2.11
N LYS A 361 16.05 -6.17 -1.66
CA LYS A 361 17.21 -6.46 -2.49
C LYS A 361 17.29 -7.95 -2.76
N ILE A 362 17.30 -8.35 -4.04
CA ILE A 362 17.35 -9.76 -4.44
C ILE A 362 18.11 -9.94 -5.76
N PHE A 363 18.73 -11.12 -5.89
CA PHE A 363 19.27 -11.59 -7.16
C PHE A 363 18.85 -13.05 -7.38
N PRO A 364 17.74 -13.31 -8.12
CA PRO A 364 17.19 -14.65 -8.29
C PRO A 364 18.01 -15.46 -9.29
N TYR A 365 19.24 -15.78 -8.88
CA TYR A 365 20.23 -16.52 -9.65
C TYR A 365 20.70 -17.73 -8.85
N ILE A 366 21.29 -18.71 -9.53
CA ILE A 366 21.64 -20.01 -8.93
C ILE A 366 22.55 -19.89 -7.69
N GLN A 367 23.39 -18.85 -7.64
CA GLN A 367 24.29 -18.57 -6.52
C GLN A 367 23.57 -18.09 -5.24
N GLN A 368 22.33 -17.61 -5.34
CA GLN A 368 21.53 -17.12 -4.23
C GLN A 368 20.31 -18.02 -3.96
N LYS A 369 20.25 -19.19 -4.60
CA LYS A 369 19.15 -20.13 -4.47
C LYS A 369 19.29 -20.94 -3.17
N ILE A 370 18.22 -20.99 -2.39
CA ILE A 370 18.12 -21.80 -1.16
C ILE A 370 17.64 -23.20 -1.55
N GLN A 371 16.45 -23.27 -2.13
CA GLN A 371 15.78 -24.50 -2.56
C GLN A 371 14.69 -24.14 -3.58
N ASP A 372 14.49 -24.98 -4.61
CA ASP A 372 13.41 -24.81 -5.60
C ASP A 372 13.30 -23.36 -6.13
N ASP A 373 12.17 -22.67 -5.94
CA ASP A 373 11.97 -21.29 -6.39
C ASP A 373 12.19 -20.25 -5.28
N ILE A 374 13.01 -20.60 -4.27
CA ILE A 374 13.31 -19.78 -3.10
C ILE A 374 14.75 -19.28 -3.16
N TYR A 375 14.91 -17.97 -2.97
CA TYR A 375 16.18 -17.26 -3.07
C TYR A 375 16.48 -16.44 -1.81
N LEU A 376 17.74 -16.12 -1.57
CA LEU A 376 18.15 -15.18 -0.54
C LEU A 376 17.80 -13.75 -0.93
N GLY A 377 17.35 -12.96 0.05
CA GLY A 377 17.05 -11.55 -0.11
C GLY A 377 17.37 -10.74 1.14
N LEU A 378 17.42 -9.42 0.98
CA LEU A 378 17.51 -8.46 2.08
C LEU A 378 16.33 -7.49 1.98
N HIS A 379 15.41 -7.54 2.94
CA HIS A 379 14.27 -6.61 3.00
C HIS A 379 14.54 -5.54 4.06
N GLY A 380 14.78 -4.31 3.63
CA GLY A 380 15.17 -3.22 4.52
C GLY A 380 16.42 -3.52 5.36
N GLY A 381 17.32 -4.38 4.86
CA GLY A 381 18.50 -4.87 5.58
C GLY A 381 18.25 -6.12 6.46
N THR A 382 17.02 -6.64 6.50
CA THR A 382 16.68 -7.89 7.20
C THR A 382 16.85 -9.09 6.26
N GLU A 383 17.51 -10.15 6.74
CA GLU A 383 17.71 -11.40 5.99
C GLU A 383 16.39 -12.13 5.77
N VAL A 384 16.06 -12.43 4.52
CA VAL A 384 14.80 -13.10 4.16
C VAL A 384 15.02 -14.19 3.13
N ALA A 385 14.18 -15.22 3.19
CA ALA A 385 13.98 -16.17 2.10
C ALA A 385 12.85 -15.66 1.21
N VAL A 386 13.05 -15.64 -0.10
CA VAL A 386 12.13 -15.00 -1.05
C VAL A 386 11.63 -16.01 -2.07
N ARG A 387 10.31 -16.17 -2.12
CA ARG A 387 9.64 -16.92 -3.17
C ARG A 387 9.03 -15.97 -4.19
N ILE A 388 9.20 -16.27 -5.47
CA ILE A 388 8.74 -15.44 -6.58
C ILE A 388 7.61 -16.14 -7.30
N THR A 389 6.47 -15.47 -7.45
CA THR A 389 5.33 -16.02 -8.22
C THR A 389 4.68 -14.97 -9.11
N HIS A 390 3.86 -15.42 -10.06
CA HIS A 390 3.10 -14.51 -10.92
C HIS A 390 1.93 -13.89 -10.16
N SER A 391 1.68 -12.59 -10.33
CA SER A 391 0.73 -11.81 -9.51
C SER A 391 -0.70 -12.37 -9.48
N ALA A 392 -1.14 -13.02 -10.56
CA ALA A 392 -2.49 -13.61 -10.64
C ALA A 392 -2.66 -14.81 -9.67
N GLU A 393 -1.60 -15.60 -9.47
CA GLU A 393 -1.57 -16.72 -8.53
C GLU A 393 -1.21 -16.23 -7.12
N GLY A 394 -0.32 -15.23 -7.04
CA GLY A 394 0.15 -14.65 -5.78
C GLY A 394 -0.95 -14.09 -4.89
N ASN A 395 -2.03 -13.50 -5.42
CA ASN A 395 -3.10 -12.97 -4.56
C ASN A 395 -3.76 -14.06 -3.69
N LYS A 396 -4.02 -15.25 -4.24
CA LYS A 396 -4.60 -16.37 -3.49
C LYS A 396 -3.64 -16.93 -2.44
N GLU A 397 -2.35 -16.92 -2.77
CA GLU A 397 -1.30 -17.36 -1.86
C GLU A 397 -1.08 -16.36 -0.71
N LYS A 398 -1.16 -15.07 -1.01
CA LYS A 398 -1.11 -13.99 -0.01
C LYS A 398 -2.25 -14.09 1.01
N GLU A 399 -3.49 -14.28 0.55
CA GLU A 399 -4.65 -14.45 1.43
C GLU A 399 -4.47 -15.63 2.39
N PHE A 400 -3.87 -16.73 1.94
CA PHE A 400 -3.56 -17.86 2.82
C PHE A 400 -2.51 -17.50 3.87
N PHE A 401 -1.40 -16.89 3.47
CA PHE A 401 -0.34 -16.54 4.42
C PHE A 401 -0.79 -15.47 5.44
N GLU A 402 -1.72 -14.59 5.06
CA GLU A 402 -2.38 -13.67 5.98
C GLU A 402 -3.20 -14.42 7.05
N LYS A 403 -3.85 -15.54 6.71
CA LYS A 403 -4.50 -16.42 7.70
C LYS A 403 -3.51 -17.08 8.66
N CYS A 404 -2.30 -17.42 8.17
CA CYS A 404 -1.24 -18.00 9.00
C CYS A 404 -0.59 -17.03 10.00
N SER A 405 -0.91 -15.73 9.96
CA SER A 405 -0.30 -14.71 10.82
C SER A 405 -0.38 -15.02 12.32
N HIS A 406 -1.47 -15.66 12.76
CA HIS A 406 -1.75 -16.03 14.15
C HIS A 406 -1.18 -17.40 14.56
N CYS A 407 -0.73 -18.21 13.61
CA CYS A 407 -0.18 -19.55 13.85
C CYS A 407 1.24 -19.46 14.43
N GLU A 408 1.63 -20.28 15.39
CA GLU A 408 2.97 -20.22 15.98
C GLU A 408 3.99 -21.13 15.28
N HIS A 409 3.52 -22.16 14.58
CA HIS A 409 4.30 -23.28 14.06
C HIS A 409 4.26 -23.38 12.52
N LEU A 410 3.56 -22.46 11.87
CA LEU A 410 3.55 -22.29 10.41
C LEU A 410 4.49 -21.16 10.01
N LEU A 411 5.19 -21.31 8.88
CA LEU A 411 6.07 -20.27 8.35
C LEU A 411 5.24 -19.03 8.01
N LYS A 412 5.61 -17.91 8.62
CA LYS A 412 4.90 -16.64 8.47
C LYS A 412 5.45 -15.85 7.31
N LEU A 413 4.54 -15.21 6.59
CA LEU A 413 4.91 -14.16 5.65
C LEU A 413 5.41 -12.95 6.42
N PHE A 414 6.65 -12.55 6.14
CA PHE A 414 7.27 -11.37 6.72
C PHE A 414 6.80 -10.11 5.98
N GLN A 415 6.98 -10.08 4.65
CA GLN A 415 6.49 -8.99 3.79
C GLN A 415 6.25 -9.43 2.35
N THR A 416 5.55 -8.58 1.59
CA THR A 416 5.38 -8.74 0.14
C THR A 416 5.85 -7.51 -0.60
N GLU A 417 6.52 -7.73 -1.73
CA GLU A 417 6.82 -6.68 -2.69
C GLU A 417 6.25 -7.04 -4.06
N LYS A 418 6.00 -6.04 -4.90
CA LYS A 418 5.43 -6.24 -6.24
C LYS A 418 6.19 -5.43 -7.26
N GLU A 419 6.65 -6.10 -8.32
CA GLU A 419 7.27 -5.47 -9.48
C GLU A 419 6.73 -6.10 -10.76
N LYS A 420 6.25 -5.25 -11.68
CA LYS A 420 5.67 -5.67 -12.96
C LYS A 420 4.57 -6.71 -12.75
N ALA A 421 4.74 -7.91 -13.30
CA ALA A 421 3.78 -9.02 -13.22
C ALA A 421 4.08 -10.01 -12.08
N TYR A 422 5.10 -9.76 -11.25
CA TYR A 422 5.57 -10.69 -10.22
C TYR A 422 5.29 -10.18 -8.80
N MET A 423 5.04 -11.14 -7.91
CA MET A 423 4.92 -10.94 -6.48
C MET A 423 6.06 -11.66 -5.77
N TYR A 424 6.66 -10.99 -4.79
CA TYR A 424 7.81 -11.46 -4.03
C TYR A 424 7.36 -11.67 -2.59
N PHE A 425 7.28 -12.93 -2.16
CA PHE A 425 6.94 -13.31 -0.79
C PHE A 425 8.22 -13.44 0.02
N CYS A 426 8.40 -12.55 1.00
CA CYS A 426 9.53 -12.57 1.91
C CYS A 426 9.14 -13.34 3.17
N PHE A 427 9.90 -14.36 3.51
CA PHE A 427 9.77 -15.18 4.71
C PHE A 427 11.00 -15.00 5.62
N PRO A 428 10.87 -15.24 6.92
CA PRO A 428 12.02 -15.39 7.80
C PRO A 428 13.01 -16.41 7.22
N LEU A 429 14.30 -16.07 7.24
CA LEU A 429 15.35 -16.97 6.76
C LEU A 429 15.56 -18.13 7.75
N TRP A 430 15.74 -19.34 7.24
CA TRP A 430 16.01 -20.55 8.02
C TRP A 430 17.42 -21.09 7.77
N GLU A 431 17.98 -21.80 8.75
CA GLU A 431 19.34 -22.34 8.65
C GLU A 431 19.36 -23.72 7.99
N LYS A 432 18.37 -24.58 8.26
CA LYS A 432 18.30 -25.92 7.70
C LYS A 432 16.89 -26.46 7.72
N ASN A 433 16.62 -27.50 6.94
CA ASN A 433 15.38 -28.27 7.08
C ASN A 433 15.55 -29.39 8.11
N LEU A 434 14.44 -30.01 8.51
CA LEU A 434 14.44 -31.07 9.52
C LEU A 434 15.22 -32.30 9.04
N GLN A 435 15.19 -32.63 7.74
CA GLN A 435 15.97 -33.74 7.19
C GLN A 435 17.47 -33.55 7.45
N GLU A 436 17.99 -32.36 7.13
CA GLU A 436 19.39 -31.99 7.36
C GLU A 436 19.74 -32.02 8.86
N HIS A 437 18.84 -31.54 9.72
CA HIS A 437 19.06 -31.59 11.17
C HIS A 437 19.10 -33.01 11.74
N LEU A 438 18.25 -33.91 11.24
CA LEU A 438 18.22 -35.31 11.68
C LEU A 438 19.46 -36.08 11.21
N GLN A 439 20.03 -35.71 10.06
CA GLN A 439 21.23 -36.34 9.50
C GLN A 439 22.54 -35.75 10.06
N ASP A 440 22.47 -34.63 10.78
CA ASP A 440 23.60 -33.99 11.44
C ASP A 440 24.23 -34.95 12.48
N PRO A 441 25.49 -35.40 12.32
CA PRO A 441 26.13 -36.30 13.26
C PRO A 441 26.56 -35.59 14.55
N GLU A 442 26.72 -34.27 14.54
CA GLU A 442 27.23 -33.47 15.66
C GLU A 442 26.10 -32.78 16.45
N GLY A 443 24.90 -32.73 15.90
CA GLY A 443 23.73 -32.10 16.53
C GLY A 443 23.10 -32.95 17.64
N GLN A 444 22.81 -32.34 18.79
CA GLN A 444 21.92 -32.94 19.79
C GLN A 444 20.51 -33.04 19.21
N LYS A 445 19.96 -34.26 19.14
CA LYS A 445 18.66 -34.53 18.53
C LYS A 445 17.60 -34.70 19.60
N ASP A 446 16.70 -33.74 19.69
CA ASP A 446 15.49 -33.86 20.50
C ASP A 446 14.30 -34.25 19.60
N TYR A 447 14.18 -35.56 19.34
CA TYR A 447 13.10 -36.10 18.51
C TYR A 447 11.72 -35.79 19.11
N LYS A 448 11.61 -35.79 20.44
CA LYS A 448 10.35 -35.55 21.16
C LYS A 448 9.89 -34.10 20.96
N ALA A 449 10.78 -33.13 21.11
CA ALA A 449 10.48 -31.72 20.82
C ALA A 449 10.14 -31.50 19.34
N ALA A 450 10.91 -32.09 18.41
CA ALA A 450 10.65 -31.97 16.98
C ALA A 450 9.26 -32.51 16.60
N LEU A 451 8.90 -33.69 17.09
CA LEU A 451 7.59 -34.29 16.87
C LEU A 451 6.47 -33.44 17.48
N LYS A 452 6.65 -32.89 18.68
CA LYS A 452 5.66 -31.99 19.29
C LYS A 452 5.37 -30.78 18.41
N MET A 453 6.41 -30.16 17.86
CA MET A 453 6.28 -29.01 16.94
C MET A 453 5.58 -29.40 15.63
N ILE A 454 5.88 -30.58 15.08
CA ILE A 454 5.21 -31.11 13.87
C ILE A 454 3.71 -31.27 14.11
N PHE A 455 3.31 -31.94 15.20
CA PHE A 455 1.90 -32.12 15.55
C PHE A 455 1.19 -30.78 15.72
N GLN A 456 1.85 -29.82 16.35
CA GLN A 456 1.28 -28.50 16.60
C GLN A 456 1.11 -27.68 15.31
N ALA A 457 2.07 -27.75 14.39
CA ALA A 457 1.95 -27.17 13.05
C ALA A 457 0.78 -27.75 12.25
N LEU A 458 0.62 -29.07 12.26
CA LEU A 458 -0.48 -29.71 11.54
C LEU A 458 -1.84 -29.35 12.12
N ARG A 459 -1.95 -29.25 13.45
CA ARG A 459 -3.17 -28.78 14.11
C ARG A 459 -3.53 -27.36 13.70
N GLU A 460 -2.56 -26.46 13.69
CA GLU A 460 -2.77 -25.09 13.23
C GLU A 460 -3.22 -25.07 11.77
N LEU A 461 -2.59 -25.86 10.89
CA LEU A 461 -2.99 -25.95 9.49
C LEU A 461 -4.43 -26.47 9.31
N HIS A 462 -4.81 -27.51 10.06
CA HIS A 462 -6.16 -28.08 10.04
C HIS A 462 -7.20 -27.08 10.55
N SER A 463 -6.87 -26.29 11.58
CA SER A 463 -7.74 -25.23 12.09
C SER A 463 -8.03 -24.12 11.06
N LEU A 464 -7.14 -23.94 10.08
CA LEU A 464 -7.34 -23.04 8.95
C LEU A 464 -8.16 -23.66 7.80
N GLY A 465 -8.64 -24.90 7.95
CA GLY A 465 -9.40 -25.62 6.93
C GLY A 465 -8.54 -26.27 5.84
N PHE A 466 -7.27 -26.54 6.12
CA PHE A 466 -6.34 -27.13 5.15
C PHE A 466 -5.62 -28.38 5.68
N ALA A 467 -5.24 -29.27 4.77
CA ALA A 467 -4.34 -30.39 5.03
C ALA A 467 -3.11 -30.34 4.10
N HIS A 468 -2.00 -30.92 4.56
CA HIS A 468 -0.77 -31.04 3.79
C HIS A 468 -0.73 -32.39 3.06
N GLN A 469 -0.53 -32.39 1.75
CA GLN A 469 -0.63 -33.59 0.90
C GLN A 469 0.64 -34.45 0.88
N ASP A 470 1.80 -33.86 1.17
CA ASP A 470 3.09 -34.54 1.02
C ASP A 470 4.00 -34.26 2.20
N LEU A 471 3.67 -34.79 3.39
CA LEU A 471 4.46 -34.55 4.60
C LEU A 471 5.81 -35.26 4.56
N GLN A 472 6.88 -34.46 4.51
CA GLN A 472 8.26 -34.92 4.52
C GLN A 472 9.10 -34.05 5.47
N PRO A 473 10.20 -34.56 6.04
CA PRO A 473 11.08 -33.74 6.89
C PRO A 473 11.60 -32.48 6.18
N GLU A 474 11.80 -32.52 4.86
CA GLU A 474 12.26 -31.38 4.06
C GLU A 474 11.28 -30.18 4.08
N ASN A 475 10.00 -30.39 4.36
CA ASN A 475 9.01 -29.30 4.42
C ASN A 475 9.06 -28.50 5.73
N PHE A 476 9.78 -29.01 6.73
CA PHE A 476 9.94 -28.39 8.04
C PHE A 476 11.29 -27.67 8.09
N VAL A 477 11.25 -26.35 8.28
CA VAL A 477 12.42 -25.49 8.33
C VAL A 477 12.74 -25.09 9.77
N ILE A 478 14.03 -24.93 10.07
CA ILE A 478 14.55 -24.61 11.40
C ILE A 478 15.21 -23.24 11.36
N ASP A 479 14.71 -22.30 12.16
CA ASP A 479 15.31 -20.96 12.27
C ASP A 479 16.62 -20.96 13.08
N LEU A 480 17.25 -19.78 13.17
CA LEU A 480 18.49 -19.59 13.93
C LEU A 480 18.34 -19.91 15.43
N GLY A 481 17.13 -19.78 15.98
CA GLY A 481 16.80 -20.11 17.37
C GLY A 481 16.50 -21.59 17.61
N GLY A 482 16.48 -22.42 16.56
CA GLY A 482 16.16 -23.84 16.63
C GLY A 482 14.67 -24.14 16.57
N LYS A 483 13.80 -23.15 16.30
CA LYS A 483 12.36 -23.37 16.20
C LYS A 483 12.00 -23.93 14.83
N ILE A 484 11.12 -24.94 14.82
CA ILE A 484 10.66 -25.64 13.62
C ILE A 484 9.35 -25.01 13.10
N TYR A 485 9.29 -24.77 11.79
CA TYR A 485 8.09 -24.30 11.10
C TYR A 485 7.78 -25.18 9.89
N LEU A 486 6.51 -25.40 9.60
CA LEU A 486 6.08 -25.94 8.31
C LEU A 486 6.15 -24.83 7.24
N ALA A 487 6.78 -25.05 6.09
CA ALA A 487 7.09 -23.99 5.11
C ALA A 487 6.57 -24.22 3.67
N ASP A 488 6.36 -25.47 3.24
CA ASP A 488 6.04 -25.80 1.84
C ASP A 488 4.53 -25.92 1.56
N PHE A 489 3.83 -24.79 1.59
CA PHE A 489 2.37 -24.73 1.46
C PHE A 489 1.83 -24.57 0.03
N GLY A 490 2.68 -24.63 -1.00
CA GLY A 490 2.32 -24.28 -2.38
C GLY A 490 1.26 -25.21 -2.99
N ASN A 491 1.63 -26.00 -4.00
CA ASN A 491 0.70 -26.96 -4.61
C ASN A 491 0.37 -28.16 -3.70
N LYS A 492 1.01 -28.24 -2.52
CA LYS A 492 0.88 -29.34 -1.56
C LYS A 492 -0.23 -29.13 -0.52
N ARG A 493 -0.98 -28.01 -0.58
CA ARG A 493 -2.10 -27.72 0.32
C ARG A 493 -3.44 -28.17 -0.28
N LYS A 494 -4.26 -28.92 0.47
CA LYS A 494 -5.62 -29.30 0.11
C LYS A 494 -6.64 -28.61 1.02
N SER A 495 -7.73 -28.05 0.47
CA SER A 495 -8.87 -27.64 1.30
C SER A 495 -9.58 -28.88 1.85
N ILE A 496 -9.94 -28.84 3.13
CA ILE A 496 -10.66 -29.92 3.83
C ILE A 496 -12.06 -29.50 4.29
N GLU A 497 -12.53 -28.31 3.90
CA GLU A 497 -13.89 -27.86 4.19
C GLU A 497 -14.93 -28.87 3.66
N GLY A 498 -15.64 -29.55 4.58
CA GLY A 498 -16.70 -30.52 4.26
C GLY A 498 -16.25 -31.94 3.88
N GLN A 499 -14.97 -32.30 4.06
CA GLN A 499 -14.44 -33.66 3.79
C GLN A 499 -13.53 -34.17 4.93
N GLU A 500 -14.02 -34.15 6.17
CA GLU A 500 -13.21 -34.41 7.38
C GLU A 500 -12.70 -35.86 7.48
N GLU A 501 -13.51 -36.88 7.19
CA GLU A 501 -13.15 -38.28 7.44
C GLU A 501 -12.06 -38.83 6.49
N LEU A 502 -12.19 -38.61 5.18
CA LEU A 502 -11.31 -39.20 4.16
C LEU A 502 -9.92 -38.55 4.09
N VAL A 503 -9.80 -37.28 4.51
CA VAL A 503 -8.51 -36.57 4.51
C VAL A 503 -7.73 -36.85 5.79
N ASN A 504 -8.42 -37.10 6.91
CA ASN A 504 -7.77 -37.47 8.18
C ASN A 504 -6.97 -38.78 8.04
N ASP A 505 -7.51 -39.80 7.37
CA ASP A 505 -6.84 -41.10 7.25
C ASP A 505 -5.54 -41.05 6.44
N VAL A 506 -5.57 -40.38 5.28
CA VAL A 506 -4.38 -40.24 4.42
C VAL A 506 -3.32 -39.33 5.07
N SER A 507 -3.77 -38.30 5.79
CA SER A 507 -2.89 -37.37 6.50
C SER A 507 -2.22 -38.02 7.72
N LEU A 508 -2.95 -38.83 8.49
CA LEU A 508 -2.41 -39.56 9.65
C LEU A 508 -1.41 -40.64 9.24
N GLN A 509 -1.66 -41.34 8.13
CA GLN A 509 -0.67 -42.29 7.59
C GLN A 509 0.61 -41.59 7.11
N ALA A 510 0.48 -40.42 6.46
CA ALA A 510 1.64 -39.61 6.07
C ALA A 510 2.41 -39.11 7.30
N LEU A 511 1.69 -38.68 8.35
CA LEU A 511 2.27 -38.31 9.63
C LEU A 511 2.97 -39.51 10.30
N GLY A 512 2.37 -40.70 10.32
CA GLY A 512 3.00 -41.91 10.85
C GLY A 512 4.33 -42.24 10.18
N ARG A 513 4.41 -42.12 8.85
CA ARG A 513 5.67 -42.26 8.10
C ARG A 513 6.69 -41.19 8.48
N LEU A 514 6.25 -39.94 8.65
CA LEU A 514 7.10 -38.84 9.09
C LEU A 514 7.62 -39.08 10.51
N VAL A 515 6.76 -39.50 11.45
CA VAL A 515 7.15 -39.82 12.83
C VAL A 515 8.22 -40.90 12.84
N LEU A 516 8.01 -41.98 12.10
CA LEU A 516 8.97 -43.08 11.98
C LEU A 516 10.31 -42.61 11.38
N CYS A 517 10.26 -41.74 10.36
CA CYS A 517 11.45 -41.14 9.78
C CYS A 517 12.24 -40.29 10.79
N VAL A 518 11.56 -39.47 11.60
CA VAL A 518 12.18 -38.65 12.65
C VAL A 518 12.83 -39.54 13.72
N LEU A 519 12.11 -40.55 14.23
CA LEU A 519 12.60 -41.45 15.28
C LEU A 519 13.79 -42.31 14.85
N THR A 520 13.94 -42.56 13.55
CA THR A 520 15.06 -43.31 12.97
C THR A 520 16.22 -42.40 12.51
N GLY A 521 16.19 -41.11 12.87
CA GLY A 521 17.25 -40.16 12.55
C GLY A 521 17.25 -39.72 11.09
N GLY A 522 16.08 -39.62 10.46
CA GLY A 522 15.92 -39.12 9.08
C GLY A 522 16.24 -40.16 8.00
N ARG A 523 16.16 -41.46 8.30
CA ARG A 523 16.37 -42.51 7.28
C ARG A 523 15.14 -42.60 6.36
N LYS A 524 15.38 -42.73 5.05
CA LYS A 524 14.32 -42.92 4.05
C LYS A 524 13.96 -44.42 3.95
N GLN A 525 12.69 -44.74 3.70
CA GLN A 525 12.17 -46.12 3.56
C GLN A 525 12.37 -47.00 4.81
N VAL A 526 11.97 -46.48 5.96
CA VAL A 526 12.04 -47.18 7.25
C VAL A 526 10.73 -47.87 7.60
N GLY A 527 10.84 -49.00 8.29
CA GLY A 527 9.74 -49.72 8.92
C GLY A 527 9.84 -49.68 10.45
N ILE A 528 8.79 -50.11 11.12
CA ILE A 528 8.73 -50.19 12.60
C ILE A 528 9.94 -50.95 13.19
N LYS A 529 10.46 -51.94 12.45
CA LYS A 529 11.62 -52.75 12.83
C LYS A 529 12.93 -51.97 12.95
N ASP A 530 13.00 -50.77 12.38
CA ASP A 530 14.20 -49.93 12.37
C ASP A 530 14.28 -49.01 13.61
N LEU A 531 13.25 -49.01 14.47
CA LEU A 531 13.26 -48.32 15.75
C LEU A 531 14.28 -48.97 16.69
N ALA A 532 15.05 -48.14 17.42
CA ALA A 532 16.07 -48.61 18.35
C ALA A 532 15.43 -49.29 19.59
N PRO A 533 15.55 -50.63 19.75
CA PRO A 533 14.87 -51.35 20.83
C PRO A 533 15.36 -50.96 22.22
N ASP A 534 16.59 -50.46 22.30
CA ASP A 534 17.25 -50.06 23.55
C ASP A 534 16.92 -48.60 23.97
N SER A 535 16.07 -47.90 23.21
CA SER A 535 15.65 -46.54 23.55
C SER A 535 14.72 -46.53 24.78
N PRO A 536 14.90 -45.60 25.74
CA PRO A 536 14.05 -45.52 26.93
C PRO A 536 12.57 -45.24 26.62
N ASP A 537 12.29 -44.62 25.47
CA ASP A 537 10.93 -44.27 25.02
C ASP A 537 10.42 -45.24 23.93
N TYR A 538 11.04 -46.42 23.76
CA TYR A 538 10.73 -47.35 22.66
C TYR A 538 9.28 -47.84 22.66
N SER A 539 8.73 -48.22 23.81
CA SER A 539 7.34 -48.70 23.94
C SER A 539 6.33 -47.65 23.51
N GLU A 540 6.51 -46.42 23.98
CA GLU A 540 5.64 -45.28 23.72
C GLU A 540 5.78 -44.79 22.28
N ALA A 541 6.98 -44.87 21.71
CA ALA A 541 7.24 -44.55 20.31
C ALA A 541 6.59 -45.56 19.36
N LEU A 542 6.67 -46.85 19.69
CA LEU A 542 6.02 -47.93 18.95
C LEU A 542 4.50 -47.75 18.95
N ASP A 543 3.92 -47.54 20.14
CA ASP A 543 2.47 -47.31 20.32
C ASP A 543 1.97 -46.08 19.56
N LEU A 544 2.74 -44.99 19.55
CA LEU A 544 2.41 -43.78 18.78
C LEU A 544 2.39 -44.05 17.27
N VAL A 545 3.40 -44.75 16.74
CA VAL A 545 3.47 -45.08 15.30
C VAL A 545 2.36 -46.05 14.91
N GLU A 546 2.08 -47.06 15.73
CA GLU A 546 0.98 -48.00 15.49
C GLU A 546 -0.38 -47.30 15.50
N SER A 547 -0.59 -46.38 16.44
CA SER A 547 -1.81 -45.56 16.52
C SER A 547 -2.02 -44.70 15.25
N LEU A 548 -0.95 -44.06 14.75
CA LEU A 548 -1.00 -43.29 13.50
C LEU A 548 -1.25 -44.16 12.26
N CYS A 549 -0.79 -45.41 12.27
CA CYS A 549 -0.94 -46.34 11.13
C CYS A 549 -2.28 -47.09 11.13
N SER A 550 -2.92 -47.26 12.28
CA SER A 550 -4.09 -48.14 12.47
C SER A 550 -5.45 -47.43 12.53
N HIS A 551 -5.51 -46.13 12.19
CA HIS A 551 -6.73 -45.30 12.23
C HIS A 551 -7.27 -45.13 13.66
N ASP A 552 -6.49 -44.45 14.50
CA ASP A 552 -6.87 -44.12 15.87
C ASP A 552 -8.04 -43.12 15.94
N GLU A 553 -9.14 -43.50 16.61
CA GLU A 553 -10.33 -42.67 16.84
C GLU A 553 -10.03 -41.35 17.57
N ARG A 554 -8.90 -41.25 18.29
CA ARG A 554 -8.44 -40.04 18.97
C ARG A 554 -8.08 -38.91 18.01
N GLY A 555 -7.76 -39.23 16.75
CA GLY A 555 -7.32 -38.27 15.73
C GLY A 555 -6.06 -37.49 16.12
N LEU A 556 -5.71 -36.46 15.34
CA LEU A 556 -4.52 -35.63 15.58
C LEU A 556 -4.54 -34.95 16.96
N GLU A 557 -5.72 -34.49 17.41
CA GLU A 557 -5.87 -33.78 18.67
C GLU A 557 -5.60 -34.68 19.88
N GLY A 558 -6.12 -35.91 19.90
CA GLY A 558 -5.85 -36.83 21.00
C GLY A 558 -4.43 -37.40 20.97
N LEU A 559 -3.86 -37.64 19.78
CA LEU A 559 -2.48 -38.11 19.64
C LEU A 559 -1.44 -37.04 20.02
N SER A 560 -1.77 -35.75 19.97
CA SER A 560 -0.89 -34.70 20.50
C SER A 560 -0.66 -34.80 22.03
N LYS A 561 -1.52 -35.54 22.74
CA LYS A 561 -1.46 -35.77 24.20
C LYS A 561 -0.95 -37.17 24.55
N HIS A 562 -0.42 -37.90 23.55
CA HIS A 562 0.08 -39.27 23.70
C HIS A 562 1.12 -39.38 24.82
N PRO A 563 1.19 -40.50 25.57
CA PRO A 563 2.21 -40.74 26.60
C PRO A 563 3.64 -40.54 26.10
N TYR A 564 3.88 -40.79 24.81
CA TYR A 564 5.15 -40.49 24.17
C TYR A 564 5.61 -39.06 24.40
N PHE A 565 4.73 -38.06 24.50
CA PHE A 565 5.10 -36.65 24.71
C PHE A 565 5.25 -36.25 26.18
N TRP A 566 5.02 -37.14 27.14
CA TRP A 566 5.19 -36.83 28.55
C TRP A 566 6.68 -36.67 28.88
N SER A 567 7.00 -35.67 29.70
CA SER A 567 8.35 -35.51 30.22
C SER A 567 8.67 -36.72 31.09
N ASN A 568 9.85 -37.33 30.89
CA ASN A 568 10.36 -38.40 31.73
C ASN A 568 10.68 -37.82 33.13
N GLN A 569 9.66 -37.57 33.95
CA GLN A 569 9.84 -37.47 35.39
C GLN A 569 10.03 -38.89 35.91
N ARG A 570 11.28 -39.32 35.97
CA ARG A 570 11.74 -40.28 36.96
C ARG A 570 12.90 -39.69 37.71
#